data_AF-A0A401SXK1-F1
#
_entry.id   AF-A0A401SXK1-F1
#
_cell.length_a   1.000
_cell.length_b   1.000
_cell.length_c   1.000
_cell.angle_alpha   90.00
_cell.angle_beta   90.00
_cell.angle_gamma   90.00
#
_symmetry.space_group_name_H-M   'P 1'
#
loop_
_entity.id
_entity.type
_entity.pdbx_description
1 polymer ?
#
loop_
_entity_poly.entity_id
_entity_poly.type
_entity_poly.pdbx_seq_one_letter_code
_entity_poly.pdbx_strand_id
1 'polypeptide(L)'
;MLGVSGITDRIRHAGNSRGIYLSASALSNHFGIWTPKDLCSGNSGKAVPGSGFQRRPSKLQHGRSYKAQPQPYQLTLPQINSILKTNEYSFKVPEFDGRNISSVLGFDSNQLASNVPIEDRRSAASCLQSRGMLLGVFDGHAGCACAQAISERLLYYIAVSLLPRKTLIEIEDAVENERPVLPILHWHKHPNDYVSRETGRLYFTSLRTYWQECIDLADEEKLDTSAALKHAFNRLDSDISLEAQIEASNPYTNYTALRVALSGSTACVAHIDGTDMHVANAGDSRAVLGVQNPDGSWSALTLSTSHNAQNPEEVHRVRSEHPASEEKTVVRHDRLLGLLMPFRAFGDVKFKWSLELQKQVLESRPELLTGDEFFRSYPANHHTPPYLTAEPEVTYHRLRPQDKFLVLATDGLWDIMHRQNVVQIVGEHLTRLHIQQPISAAGYKVTVGQMHSLLLERKARMSSAFKDQNTATHLIRHALGSNEFGNIEHSRLSKMLSLPEGMARTYRDDLTVVVVQLNSHLIGAYNRAEDSID
;
A
#
# COMPACT_ATOMS: atom_id res chain seq x y z
N MET A 1 -51.78 -3.81 28.96
CA MET A 1 -52.92 -4.65 28.55
C MET A 1 -52.63 -5.14 27.14
N LEU A 2 -52.55 -6.48 26.97
CA LEU A 2 -52.71 -7.29 25.75
C LEU A 2 -51.73 -7.00 24.58
N GLY A 3 -50.94 -7.94 24.05
CA GLY A 3 -50.82 -9.39 24.25
C GLY A 3 -49.84 -9.98 23.22
N VAL A 4 -49.15 -11.05 23.62
CA VAL A 4 -48.06 -11.76 22.94
C VAL A 4 -48.58 -13.04 22.28
N SER A 5 -48.12 -13.38 21.07
CA SER A 5 -47.96 -14.75 20.52
C SER A 5 -47.22 -14.64 19.16
N GLY A 6 -46.13 -15.33 18.80
CA GLY A 6 -45.59 -16.60 19.25
C GLY A 6 -46.05 -17.74 18.35
N ILE A 7 -45.32 -18.07 17.28
CA ILE A 7 -45.31 -19.42 16.66
C ILE A 7 -43.88 -19.75 16.21
N THR A 8 -43.35 -20.81 16.82
CA THR A 8 -42.12 -21.54 16.53
C THR A 8 -42.37 -22.67 15.52
N ASP A 9 -41.25 -23.23 15.05
CA ASP A 9 -41.06 -24.59 14.52
C ASP A 9 -41.51 -24.93 13.11
N ARG A 10 -40.50 -25.16 12.25
CA ARG A 10 -40.36 -26.39 11.47
C ARG A 10 -38.89 -26.73 11.23
N ILE A 11 -38.31 -27.50 12.15
CA ILE A 11 -37.17 -28.39 11.90
C ILE A 11 -37.75 -29.79 11.61
N ARG A 12 -37.37 -30.39 10.48
CA ARG A 12 -37.23 -31.85 10.37
C ARG A 12 -36.00 -32.19 9.53
N HIS A 13 -35.04 -32.82 10.22
CA HIS A 13 -33.94 -33.60 9.70
C HIS A 13 -34.40 -34.73 8.77
N ALA A 14 -33.60 -35.07 7.76
CA ALA A 14 -32.76 -36.27 7.77
C ALA A 14 -32.11 -36.49 6.38
N GLY A 15 -30.79 -36.74 6.34
CA GLY A 15 -30.13 -37.15 5.11
C GLY A 15 -28.61 -37.19 5.16
N ASN A 16 -28.06 -38.11 5.97
CA ASN A 16 -26.68 -38.61 5.97
C ASN A 16 -25.83 -38.33 4.71
N SER A 17 -24.68 -37.67 4.89
CA SER A 17 -23.48 -37.97 4.10
C SER A 17 -22.21 -37.80 4.93
N ARG A 18 -21.66 -38.98 5.22
CA ARG A 18 -20.35 -39.35 5.76
C ARG A 18 -19.26 -38.28 5.66
N GLY A 19 -18.63 -38.02 6.81
CA GLY A 19 -17.28 -37.48 6.87
C GLY A 19 -16.32 -38.42 6.17
N ILE A 20 -15.55 -37.85 5.24
CA ILE A 20 -14.37 -38.48 4.64
C ILE A 20 -13.28 -37.42 4.67
N TYR A 21 -12.18 -37.76 5.36
CA TYR A 21 -10.91 -37.06 5.30
C TYR A 21 -10.50 -36.86 3.84
N LEU A 22 -10.30 -35.61 3.41
CA LEU A 22 -9.64 -35.33 2.14
C LEU A 22 -8.22 -34.86 2.39
N SER A 23 -7.30 -35.74 1.97
CA SER A 23 -5.87 -35.56 1.86
C SER A 23 -5.53 -34.41 0.91
N ALA A 24 -4.60 -33.57 1.35
CA ALA A 24 -3.92 -32.60 0.50
C ALA A 24 -3.05 -33.32 -0.54
N SER A 25 -3.49 -33.36 -1.80
CA SER A 25 -2.61 -33.67 -2.93
C SER A 25 -3.24 -33.28 -4.27
N ALA A 26 -3.05 -32.03 -4.67
CA ALA A 26 -2.94 -31.63 -6.08
C ALA A 26 -2.58 -30.14 -6.12
N LEU A 27 -1.29 -29.82 -5.99
CA LEU A 27 -0.62 -28.61 -6.49
C LEU A 27 0.84 -28.69 -6.00
N SER A 28 1.60 -29.60 -6.59
CA SER A 28 3.07 -29.56 -6.50
C SER A 28 3.64 -30.22 -7.75
N ASN A 29 4.25 -29.42 -8.60
CA ASN A 29 5.35 -29.83 -9.47
C ASN A 29 6.00 -28.58 -10.06
N HIS A 30 7.01 -28.06 -9.36
CA HIS A 30 8.36 -27.84 -9.90
C HIS A 30 9.18 -27.01 -8.90
N PHE A 31 9.92 -27.68 -8.01
CA PHE A 31 11.22 -27.20 -7.53
C PHE A 31 12.11 -28.39 -7.18
N GLY A 32 13.35 -28.34 -7.67
CA GLY A 32 14.42 -29.29 -7.37
C GLY A 32 14.87 -29.21 -5.92
N ILE A 33 15.23 -30.37 -5.40
CA ILE A 33 15.44 -30.72 -4.00
C ILE A 33 16.88 -30.39 -3.57
N TRP A 34 17.04 -29.77 -2.40
CA TRP A 34 18.24 -29.92 -1.56
C TRP A 34 17.79 -30.19 -0.11
N THR A 35 18.23 -31.32 0.45
CA THR A 35 17.92 -31.79 1.80
C THR A 35 19.01 -31.40 2.81
N PRO A 36 18.68 -31.03 4.05
CA PRO A 36 19.64 -30.82 5.14
C PRO A 36 19.82 -32.09 5.97
N LYS A 37 21.07 -32.42 6.34
CA LYS A 37 21.36 -33.35 7.44
C LYS A 37 22.59 -32.89 8.24
N ASP A 38 22.30 -32.78 9.53
CA ASP A 38 23.12 -33.14 10.70
C ASP A 38 24.39 -32.32 10.97
N LEU A 39 24.44 -31.66 12.14
CA LEU A 39 25.23 -32.10 13.30
C LEU A 39 25.37 -31.00 14.36
N CYS A 40 24.62 -31.15 15.46
CA CYS A 40 25.03 -30.66 16.78
C CYS A 40 25.54 -31.86 17.60
N SER A 41 26.82 -31.87 17.96
CA SER A 41 27.34 -32.55 19.16
C SER A 41 28.85 -32.33 19.31
N GLY A 42 29.32 -32.00 20.52
CA GLY A 42 30.60 -32.55 21.01
C GLY A 42 31.64 -31.60 21.65
N ASN A 43 31.58 -31.50 22.98
CA ASN A 43 32.68 -31.64 23.95
C ASN A 43 33.82 -30.60 24.11
N SER A 44 33.72 -29.88 25.24
CA SER A 44 34.59 -29.92 26.44
C SER A 44 36.13 -29.84 26.33
N GLY A 45 36.69 -28.86 27.07
CA GLY A 45 37.75 -29.12 28.06
C GLY A 45 39.08 -28.40 27.85
N LYS A 46 39.40 -27.46 28.74
CA LYS A 46 40.67 -27.41 29.51
C LYS A 46 40.65 -26.32 30.59
N ALA A 47 40.96 -26.74 31.80
CA ALA A 47 41.09 -25.95 33.02
C ALA A 47 42.53 -25.48 33.26
N VAL A 48 42.71 -24.38 34.00
CA VAL A 48 43.94 -24.07 34.77
C VAL A 48 43.52 -23.36 36.08
N PRO A 49 43.96 -23.82 37.27
CA PRO A 49 43.80 -23.10 38.54
C PRO A 49 45.13 -22.51 39.06
N GLY A 50 45.04 -21.57 40.01
CA GLY A 50 46.09 -21.36 41.02
C GLY A 50 46.62 -19.93 41.21
N SER A 51 46.28 -19.34 42.36
CA SER A 51 46.71 -18.04 42.90
C SER A 51 48.04 -18.07 43.66
N GLY A 52 48.79 -16.96 43.71
CA GLY A 52 49.86 -16.75 44.71
C GLY A 52 50.69 -15.46 44.53
N PHE A 53 50.70 -14.60 45.56
CA PHE A 53 51.24 -13.22 45.67
C PHE A 53 52.77 -13.06 45.52
N GLN A 54 53.25 -11.91 45.01
CA GLN A 54 54.09 -10.94 45.76
C GLN A 54 54.46 -9.65 44.96
N ARG A 55 54.58 -8.55 45.72
CA ARG A 55 54.74 -7.13 45.31
C ARG A 55 56.15 -6.80 44.77
N ARG A 56 56.26 -5.81 43.86
CA ARG A 56 57.18 -4.64 43.96
C ARG A 56 56.86 -3.55 42.91
N PRO A 57 57.15 -2.26 43.18
CA PRO A 57 56.51 -1.12 42.51
C PRO A 57 57.35 -0.43 41.42
N SER A 58 56.62 0.31 40.59
CA SER A 58 56.97 1.51 39.81
C SER A 58 58.15 1.47 38.81
N LYS A 59 57.81 1.70 37.54
CA LYS A 59 58.46 2.72 36.69
C LYS A 59 57.54 3.10 35.52
N LEU A 60 57.41 4.40 35.30
CA LEU A 60 56.65 5.04 34.23
C LEU A 60 57.15 4.63 32.84
N GLN A 61 56.24 4.48 31.88
CA GLN A 61 56.15 5.32 30.67
C GLN A 61 55.41 4.60 29.52
N HIS A 62 54.73 5.42 28.70
CA HIS A 62 54.07 5.12 27.42
C HIS A 62 52.65 4.55 27.51
N GLY A 63 51.71 5.40 27.94
CA GLY A 63 50.32 5.27 27.52
C GLY A 63 50.25 5.35 25.99
N ARG A 64 50.05 4.21 25.34
CA ARG A 64 49.56 4.17 23.95
C ARG A 64 48.18 4.80 23.97
N SER A 65 48.11 6.07 23.55
CA SER A 65 46.87 6.71 23.18
C SER A 65 46.31 5.93 21.98
N TYR A 66 45.33 5.07 22.22
CA TYR A 66 44.40 4.69 21.18
C TYR A 66 43.62 5.96 20.83
N LYS A 67 44.16 6.77 19.92
CA LYS A 67 43.33 7.67 19.13
C LYS A 67 42.43 6.76 18.30
N ALA A 68 41.25 6.47 18.83
CA ALA A 68 40.13 6.11 17.97
C ALA A 68 39.98 7.29 17.01
N GLN A 69 40.43 7.12 15.77
CA GLN A 69 40.04 8.03 14.71
C GLN A 69 38.51 7.95 14.64
N PRO A 70 37.78 9.07 14.74
CA PRO A 70 36.36 9.06 14.42
C PRO A 70 36.28 8.78 12.92
N GLN A 71 36.11 7.53 12.52
CA GLN A 71 35.65 7.25 11.17
C GLN A 71 34.22 7.77 11.11
N PRO A 72 33.92 8.76 10.26
CA PRO A 72 32.53 9.14 10.05
C PRO A 72 31.86 7.92 9.43
N TYR A 73 30.79 7.41 10.04
CA TYR A 73 29.87 6.46 9.43
C TYR A 73 29.17 7.15 8.25
N GLN A 74 29.93 7.45 7.18
CA GLN A 74 29.43 7.97 5.93
C GLN A 74 29.34 6.81 4.95
N LEU A 75 28.12 6.34 4.71
CA LEU A 75 27.81 5.46 3.59
C LEU A 75 28.38 6.03 2.30
N THR A 76 29.03 5.18 1.53
CA THR A 76 29.51 5.48 0.18
C THR A 76 28.33 5.56 -0.80
N LEU A 77 28.54 6.24 -1.94
CA LEU A 77 27.53 6.32 -3.01
C LEU A 77 27.00 4.93 -3.45
N PRO A 78 27.83 3.89 -3.65
CA PRO A 78 27.33 2.55 -3.97
C PRO A 78 26.45 1.95 -2.86
N GLN A 79 26.79 2.16 -1.58
CA GLN A 79 25.98 1.67 -0.46
C GLN A 79 24.62 2.37 -0.41
N ILE A 80 24.59 3.70 -0.56
CA ILE A 80 23.35 4.47 -0.65
C ILE A 80 22.48 3.96 -1.79
N ASN A 81 23.08 3.73 -2.97
CA ASN A 81 22.36 3.20 -4.12
C ASN A 81 21.83 1.79 -3.85
N SER A 82 22.60 0.93 -3.18
CA SER A 82 22.16 -0.43 -2.83
C SER A 82 20.94 -0.39 -1.91
N ILE A 83 20.95 0.48 -0.90
CA ILE A 83 19.84 0.63 0.05
C ILE A 83 18.60 1.15 -0.67
N LEU A 84 18.72 2.28 -1.39
CA LEU A 84 17.58 2.89 -2.08
C LEU A 84 17.00 1.99 -3.17
N LYS A 85 17.79 1.10 -3.77
CA LYS A 85 17.34 0.19 -4.82
C LYS A 85 16.82 -1.16 -4.32
N THR A 86 16.85 -1.41 -3.01
CA THR A 86 16.44 -2.72 -2.45
C THR A 86 14.99 -3.09 -2.78
N ASN A 87 14.09 -2.09 -2.85
CA ASN A 87 12.67 -2.30 -3.17
C ASN A 87 12.24 -1.62 -4.48
N GLU A 88 13.20 -1.28 -5.34
CA GLU A 88 12.95 -0.64 -6.64
C GLU A 88 12.18 -1.60 -7.56
N TYR A 89 11.02 -1.16 -8.04
CA TYR A 89 10.19 -1.93 -8.96
C TYR A 89 9.69 -1.05 -10.11
N SER A 90 9.78 -1.58 -11.33
CA SER A 90 9.29 -0.91 -12.54
C SER A 90 8.50 -1.91 -13.37
N PHE A 91 7.32 -1.51 -13.81
CA PHE A 91 6.48 -2.27 -14.73
C PHE A 91 6.20 -1.43 -15.97
N LYS A 92 6.25 -2.06 -17.15
CA LYS A 92 5.88 -1.45 -18.43
C LYS A 92 4.73 -2.22 -19.03
N VAL A 93 3.72 -1.51 -19.50
CA VAL A 93 2.60 -2.14 -20.20
C VAL A 93 3.11 -2.71 -21.52
N PRO A 94 2.88 -3.99 -21.83
CA PRO A 94 3.30 -4.59 -23.08
C PRO A 94 2.67 -3.89 -24.29
N GLU A 95 3.46 -3.72 -25.35
CA GLU A 95 2.96 -3.27 -26.65
C GLU A 95 2.38 -4.46 -27.42
N PHE A 96 1.25 -4.25 -28.10
CA PHE A 96 0.63 -5.24 -28.97
C PHE A 96 0.79 -4.77 -30.42
N ASP A 97 1.39 -5.61 -31.28
CA ASP A 97 1.75 -5.25 -32.67
C ASP A 97 2.54 -3.94 -32.80
N GLY A 98 3.43 -3.65 -31.84
CA GLY A 98 4.24 -2.43 -31.80
C GLY A 98 3.44 -1.15 -31.50
N ARG A 99 2.22 -1.29 -30.96
CA ARG A 99 1.39 -0.18 -30.49
C ARG A 99 1.02 -0.37 -29.03
N ASN A 100 1.12 0.70 -28.24
CA ASN A 100 0.61 0.72 -26.88
C ASN A 100 -0.88 1.09 -26.90
N ILE A 101 -1.73 0.15 -26.49
CA ILE A 101 -3.20 0.28 -26.45
C ILE A 101 -3.73 0.74 -25.08
N SER A 102 -2.84 0.95 -24.11
CA SER A 102 -3.21 1.42 -22.77
C SER A 102 -2.95 2.91 -22.63
N SER A 103 -3.83 3.57 -21.87
CA SER A 103 -3.63 4.95 -21.40
C SER A 103 -2.50 5.06 -20.36
N VAL A 104 -2.03 3.92 -19.84
CA VAL A 104 -0.88 3.81 -18.95
C VAL A 104 0.30 3.22 -19.73
N LEU A 105 1.45 3.91 -19.71
CA LEU A 105 2.71 3.39 -20.30
C LEU A 105 3.38 2.37 -19.38
N GLY A 106 3.28 2.58 -18.07
CA GLY A 106 3.92 1.79 -17.03
C GLY A 106 3.89 2.53 -15.70
N PHE A 107 4.50 1.94 -14.69
CA PHE A 107 4.68 2.61 -13.41
C PHE A 107 6.00 2.20 -12.75
N ASP A 108 6.52 3.11 -11.95
CA ASP A 108 7.65 2.90 -11.06
C ASP A 108 7.16 2.93 -9.61
N SER A 109 7.68 2.07 -8.75
CA SER A 109 7.40 2.13 -7.32
C SER A 109 8.61 1.79 -6.49
N ASN A 110 8.65 2.31 -5.26
CA ASN A 110 9.70 1.98 -4.29
C ASN A 110 9.19 2.17 -2.86
N GLN A 111 9.85 1.51 -1.91
CA GLN A 111 9.58 1.61 -0.47
C GLN A 111 10.87 1.76 0.33
N LEU A 112 10.87 2.67 1.31
CA LEU A 112 11.92 2.78 2.31
C LEU A 112 11.33 2.70 3.71
N ALA A 113 11.77 1.71 4.47
CA ALA A 113 11.30 1.47 5.83
C ALA A 113 11.94 2.43 6.85
N SER A 114 11.13 2.74 7.85
CA SER A 114 11.46 3.44 9.09
C SER A 114 11.06 2.60 10.31
N ASN A 115 10.03 1.76 10.15
CA ASN A 115 9.66 0.69 11.07
C ASN A 115 10.25 -0.66 10.64
N VAL A 116 10.46 -1.56 11.60
CA VAL A 116 10.77 -2.97 11.34
C VAL A 116 9.79 -3.84 12.15
N PRO A 117 8.89 -4.59 11.49
CA PRO A 117 8.64 -4.58 10.04
C PRO A 117 8.07 -3.24 9.53
N ILE A 118 8.28 -2.94 8.23
CA ILE A 118 7.62 -1.81 7.56
C ILE A 118 6.09 -1.97 7.65
N GLU A 119 5.39 -0.89 7.97
CA GLU A 119 3.93 -0.89 8.11
C GLU A 119 3.25 -0.57 6.78
N ASP A 120 3.85 0.31 5.98
CA ASP A 120 3.42 0.62 4.63
C ASP A 120 3.33 -0.58 3.67
N ARG A 121 2.38 -0.53 2.74
CA ARG A 121 2.26 -1.43 1.59
C ARG A 121 1.96 -0.67 0.29
N ARG A 122 2.26 -1.34 -0.82
CA ARG A 122 1.88 -0.94 -2.18
C ARG A 122 1.23 -2.11 -2.90
N SER A 123 0.41 -1.84 -3.90
CA SER A 123 -0.11 -2.87 -4.79
C SER A 123 -0.44 -2.31 -6.17
N ALA A 124 -0.30 -3.16 -7.17
CA ALA A 124 -0.71 -2.86 -8.53
C ALA A 124 -1.21 -4.14 -9.21
N ALA A 125 -2.30 -4.03 -9.96
CA ALA A 125 -2.87 -5.12 -10.73
C ALA A 125 -3.60 -4.61 -11.97
N SER A 126 -3.57 -5.40 -13.04
CA SER A 126 -4.46 -5.21 -14.19
C SER A 126 -5.70 -6.08 -14.01
N CYS A 127 -6.88 -5.51 -14.24
CA CYS A 127 -8.11 -6.29 -14.34
C CYS A 127 -8.07 -7.15 -15.60
N LEU A 128 -8.50 -8.41 -15.49
CA LEU A 128 -8.51 -9.36 -16.61
C LEU A 128 -9.89 -9.53 -17.23
N GLN A 129 -10.93 -9.21 -16.47
CA GLN A 129 -12.33 -9.24 -16.92
C GLN A 129 -12.86 -7.84 -17.25
N SER A 130 -12.05 -6.79 -17.02
CA SER A 130 -12.29 -5.42 -17.44
C SER A 130 -10.99 -4.80 -17.96
N ARG A 131 -11.02 -3.58 -18.50
CA ARG A 131 -9.84 -2.90 -19.08
C ARG A 131 -9.02 -2.10 -18.05
N GLY A 132 -9.52 -1.98 -16.83
CA GLY A 132 -8.96 -1.13 -15.79
C GLY A 132 -7.61 -1.61 -15.25
N MET A 133 -6.77 -0.67 -14.83
CA MET A 133 -5.62 -0.90 -13.98
C MET A 133 -5.88 -0.30 -12.60
N LEU A 134 -5.57 -1.08 -11.56
CA LEU A 134 -5.69 -0.68 -10.16
C LEU A 134 -4.30 -0.53 -9.55
N LEU A 135 -4.04 0.61 -8.92
CA LEU A 135 -2.80 0.86 -8.18
C LEU A 135 -3.14 1.48 -6.83
N GLY A 136 -2.45 1.08 -5.77
CA GLY A 136 -2.73 1.57 -4.43
C GLY A 136 -1.50 1.64 -3.53
N VAL A 137 -1.55 2.59 -2.60
CA VAL A 137 -0.65 2.69 -1.45
C VAL A 137 -1.46 2.62 -0.17
N PHE A 138 -0.90 1.99 0.85
CA PHE A 138 -1.57 1.72 2.12
C PHE A 138 -0.59 2.03 3.24
N ASP A 139 -0.92 3.03 4.04
CA ASP A 139 -0.13 3.39 5.23
C ASP A 139 -0.64 2.57 6.41
N GLY A 140 0.22 1.80 7.06
CA GLY A 140 -0.18 0.91 8.15
C GLY A 140 0.20 1.50 9.50
N HIS A 141 -0.59 1.22 10.54
CA HIS A 141 -0.25 1.63 11.89
C HIS A 141 -0.75 0.62 12.94
N ALA A 142 -0.09 0.65 14.11
CA ALA A 142 -0.24 -0.37 15.15
C ALA A 142 0.08 -1.78 14.64
N GLY A 143 1.09 -1.88 13.77
CA GLY A 143 1.52 -3.09 13.09
C GLY A 143 1.11 -3.15 11.61
N CYS A 144 1.80 -3.97 10.85
CA CYS A 144 1.61 -4.08 9.40
C CYS A 144 0.46 -5.01 8.95
N ALA A 145 -0.32 -5.57 9.89
CA ALA A 145 -1.25 -6.66 9.57
C ALA A 145 -2.44 -6.17 8.73
N CYS A 146 -3.07 -5.06 9.10
CA CYS A 146 -4.18 -4.47 8.34
C CYS A 146 -3.73 -4.04 6.94
N ALA A 147 -2.64 -3.27 6.84
CA ALA A 147 -2.06 -2.82 5.57
C ALA A 147 -1.72 -4.00 4.64
N GLN A 148 -1.13 -5.06 5.19
CA GLN A 148 -0.86 -6.30 4.45
C GLN A 148 -2.15 -6.93 3.92
N ALA A 149 -3.16 -7.13 4.78
CA ALA A 149 -4.41 -7.76 4.39
C ALA A 149 -5.16 -6.96 3.32
N ILE A 150 -5.26 -5.64 3.45
CA ILE A 150 -5.95 -4.82 2.45
C ILE A 150 -5.16 -4.72 1.13
N SER A 151 -3.82 -4.73 1.18
CA SER A 151 -2.99 -4.69 -0.03
C SER A 151 -3.23 -5.89 -0.96
N GLU A 152 -3.51 -7.07 -0.40
CA GLU A 152 -3.77 -8.27 -1.20
C GLU A 152 -5.25 -8.54 -1.47
N ARG A 153 -6.17 -7.88 -0.75
CA ARG A 153 -7.62 -8.11 -0.85
C ARG A 153 -8.37 -7.01 -1.57
N LEU A 154 -8.11 -5.74 -1.28
CA LEU A 154 -8.98 -4.63 -1.70
C LEU A 154 -9.17 -4.56 -3.21
N LEU A 155 -8.11 -4.84 -3.98
CA LEU A 155 -8.20 -4.80 -5.43
C LEU A 155 -9.13 -5.88 -5.99
N TYR A 156 -9.27 -7.04 -5.31
CA TYR A 156 -10.25 -8.05 -5.69
C TYR A 156 -11.68 -7.59 -5.40
N TYR A 157 -11.93 -6.94 -4.26
CA TYR A 157 -13.26 -6.42 -3.93
C TYR A 157 -13.67 -5.33 -4.92
N ILE A 158 -12.74 -4.45 -5.30
CA ILE A 158 -12.98 -3.45 -6.34
C ILE A 158 -13.26 -4.12 -7.67
N ALA A 159 -12.42 -5.08 -8.10
CA ALA A 159 -12.61 -5.77 -9.37
C ALA A 159 -13.97 -6.47 -9.44
N VAL A 160 -14.34 -7.26 -8.41
CA VAL A 160 -15.63 -7.94 -8.30
C VAL A 160 -16.79 -6.94 -8.37
N SER A 161 -16.69 -5.80 -7.67
CA SER A 161 -17.73 -4.78 -7.68
C SER A 161 -17.94 -4.13 -9.05
N LEU A 162 -16.96 -4.20 -9.95
CA LEU A 162 -17.03 -3.65 -11.30
C LEU A 162 -17.45 -4.68 -12.36
N LEU A 163 -17.56 -5.97 -11.99
CA LEU A 163 -17.91 -7.01 -12.93
C LEU A 163 -19.40 -6.98 -13.28
N PRO A 164 -19.75 -7.24 -14.56
CA PRO A 164 -21.13 -7.48 -14.93
C PRO A 164 -21.69 -8.70 -14.21
N ARG A 165 -22.98 -8.68 -13.86
CA ARG A 165 -23.71 -9.79 -13.23
C ARG A 165 -23.50 -11.13 -13.95
N LYS A 166 -23.47 -11.13 -15.28
CA LYS A 166 -23.20 -12.34 -16.08
C LYS A 166 -21.86 -12.98 -15.74
N THR A 167 -20.79 -12.19 -15.62
CA THR A 167 -19.45 -12.69 -15.28
C THR A 167 -19.41 -13.20 -13.85
N LEU A 168 -20.13 -12.56 -12.91
CA LEU A 168 -20.24 -13.06 -11.54
C LEU A 168 -20.90 -14.44 -11.48
N ILE A 169 -21.98 -14.64 -12.25
CA ILE A 169 -22.65 -15.95 -12.36
C ILE A 169 -21.71 -17.01 -12.94
N GLU A 170 -20.93 -16.67 -13.97
CA GLU A 170 -19.93 -17.60 -14.55
C GLU A 170 -18.83 -17.97 -13.56
N ILE A 171 -18.38 -17.02 -12.72
CA ILE A 171 -17.43 -17.26 -11.64
C ILE A 171 -18.03 -18.19 -10.59
N GLU A 172 -19.24 -17.91 -10.12
CA GLU A 172 -19.90 -18.74 -9.10
C GLU A 172 -20.16 -20.16 -9.60
N ASP A 173 -20.70 -20.31 -10.82
CA ASP A 173 -20.93 -21.62 -11.44
C ASP A 173 -19.62 -22.40 -11.62
N ALA A 174 -18.50 -21.73 -11.92
CA ALA A 174 -17.20 -22.40 -11.95
C ALA A 174 -16.80 -22.93 -10.55
N VAL A 175 -17.03 -22.15 -9.49
CA VAL A 175 -16.72 -22.58 -8.12
C VAL A 175 -17.62 -23.72 -7.66
N GLU A 176 -18.93 -23.64 -7.90
CA GLU A 176 -19.89 -24.69 -7.53
C GLU A 176 -19.62 -26.02 -8.23
N ASN A 177 -19.20 -25.98 -9.50
CA ASN A 177 -18.89 -27.17 -10.29
C ASN A 177 -17.42 -27.61 -10.24
N GLU A 178 -16.63 -27.08 -9.29
CA GLU A 178 -15.20 -27.39 -9.13
C GLU A 178 -14.36 -27.19 -10.41
N ARG A 179 -14.76 -26.23 -11.24
CA ARG A 179 -14.06 -25.84 -12.47
C ARG A 179 -13.06 -24.72 -12.20
N PRO A 180 -12.02 -24.57 -13.05
CA PRO A 180 -11.11 -23.43 -12.94
C PRO A 180 -11.85 -22.09 -13.03
N VAL A 181 -11.70 -21.26 -12.00
CA VAL A 181 -12.29 -19.92 -11.95
C VAL A 181 -11.56 -18.99 -12.93
N LEU A 182 -12.32 -18.15 -13.63
CA LEU A 182 -11.74 -17.12 -14.50
C LEU A 182 -10.82 -16.20 -13.67
N PRO A 183 -9.59 -15.93 -14.15
CA PRO A 183 -8.68 -15.07 -13.41
C PRO A 183 -9.22 -13.63 -13.40
N ILE A 184 -9.31 -13.03 -12.21
CA ILE A 184 -9.90 -11.69 -12.02
C ILE A 184 -8.84 -10.60 -12.19
N LEU A 185 -7.66 -10.81 -11.58
CA LEU A 185 -6.55 -9.84 -11.55
C LEU A 185 -5.25 -10.48 -12.02
N HIS A 186 -4.42 -9.68 -12.69
CA HIS A 186 -3.01 -9.97 -12.92
C HIS A 186 -2.14 -9.00 -12.11
N TRP A 187 -1.41 -9.54 -11.13
CA TRP A 187 -0.65 -8.75 -10.15
C TRP A 187 0.75 -8.36 -10.65
N HIS A 188 1.13 -7.11 -10.37
CA HIS A 188 2.44 -6.53 -10.67
C HIS A 188 3.17 -6.23 -9.34
N LYS A 189 3.79 -7.25 -8.77
CA LYS A 189 4.39 -7.21 -7.41
C LYS A 189 5.91 -7.26 -7.47
N HIS A 190 6.57 -6.51 -6.60
CA HIS A 190 7.99 -6.71 -6.34
C HIS A 190 8.20 -8.05 -5.62
N PRO A 191 9.33 -8.75 -5.79
CA PRO A 191 9.58 -10.03 -5.10
C PRO A 191 9.55 -9.98 -3.56
N ASN A 192 9.74 -8.80 -2.96
CA ASN A 192 9.63 -8.60 -1.51
C ASN A 192 8.17 -8.40 -1.05
N ASP A 193 7.25 -8.10 -1.96
CA ASP A 193 5.82 -7.99 -1.65
C ASP A 193 5.24 -9.41 -1.64
N TYR A 194 4.49 -9.77 -0.59
CA TYR A 194 4.01 -11.14 -0.41
C TYR A 194 2.48 -11.23 -0.28
N VAL A 195 1.98 -12.46 -0.42
CA VAL A 195 0.57 -12.83 -0.23
C VAL A 195 0.49 -13.85 0.90
N SER A 196 -0.45 -13.67 1.81
CA SER A 196 -0.63 -14.55 2.97
C SER A 196 -1.23 -15.90 2.54
N ARG A 197 -0.41 -16.95 2.53
CA ARG A 197 -0.82 -18.29 2.10
C ARG A 197 -1.81 -18.94 3.06
N GLU A 198 -1.64 -18.70 4.35
CA GLU A 198 -2.45 -19.32 5.42
C GLU A 198 -3.87 -18.74 5.50
N THR A 199 -4.04 -17.48 5.11
CA THR A 199 -5.34 -16.79 5.13
C THR A 199 -6.06 -16.82 3.78
N GLY A 200 -5.41 -17.28 2.71
CA GLY A 200 -5.98 -17.27 1.36
C GLY A 200 -7.35 -17.97 1.25
N ARG A 201 -7.57 -19.05 2.02
CA ARG A 201 -8.89 -19.73 2.06
C ARG A 201 -9.96 -18.86 2.73
N LEU A 202 -9.61 -18.17 3.82
CA LEU A 202 -10.54 -17.25 4.50
C LEU A 202 -10.92 -16.12 3.54
N TYR A 203 -9.93 -15.46 2.96
CA TYR A 203 -10.16 -14.31 2.07
C TYR A 203 -10.96 -14.68 0.83
N PHE A 204 -10.69 -15.85 0.24
CA PHE A 204 -11.49 -16.36 -0.87
C PHE A 204 -12.95 -16.62 -0.46
N THR A 205 -13.19 -17.16 0.73
CA THR A 205 -14.55 -17.42 1.23
C THR A 205 -15.34 -16.13 1.43
N SER A 206 -14.71 -15.11 2.02
CA SER A 206 -15.33 -13.78 2.19
C SER A 206 -15.60 -13.11 0.85
N LEU A 207 -14.64 -13.16 -0.08
CA LEU A 207 -14.82 -12.63 -1.44
C LEU A 207 -15.93 -13.38 -2.21
N ARG A 208 -16.05 -14.69 -2.01
CA ARG A 208 -17.14 -15.50 -2.59
C ARG A 208 -18.50 -15.04 -2.10
N THR A 209 -18.62 -14.90 -0.78
CA THR A 209 -19.85 -14.41 -0.16
C THR A 209 -20.21 -13.03 -0.72
N TYR A 210 -19.21 -12.16 -0.88
CA TYR A 210 -19.43 -10.83 -1.46
C TYR A 210 -19.96 -10.89 -2.90
N TRP A 211 -19.36 -11.68 -3.80
CA TRP A 211 -19.88 -11.74 -5.17
C TRP A 211 -21.25 -12.41 -5.27
N GLN A 212 -21.58 -13.35 -4.38
CA GLN A 212 -22.91 -13.97 -4.31
C GLN A 212 -23.96 -12.91 -3.94
N GLU A 213 -23.67 -12.08 -2.93
CA GLU A 213 -24.53 -10.95 -2.59
C GLU A 213 -24.66 -9.96 -3.76
N CYS A 214 -23.59 -9.68 -4.51
CA CYS A 214 -23.67 -8.88 -5.72
C CYS A 214 -24.55 -9.52 -6.81
N ILE A 215 -24.60 -10.85 -6.94
CA ILE A 215 -25.49 -11.54 -7.89
C ILE A 215 -26.96 -11.37 -7.48
N ASP A 216 -27.23 -11.43 -6.18
CA ASP A 216 -28.57 -11.36 -5.59
C ASP A 216 -29.12 -9.93 -5.59
N LEU A 217 -28.26 -8.93 -5.36
CA LEU A 217 -28.62 -7.51 -5.27
C LEU A 217 -28.52 -6.76 -6.59
N ALA A 218 -27.90 -7.33 -7.63
CA ALA A 218 -27.75 -6.66 -8.91
C ALA A 218 -29.10 -6.49 -9.61
N ASP A 219 -29.62 -5.25 -9.58
CA ASP A 219 -30.53 -4.76 -10.60
C ASP A 219 -29.85 -4.83 -11.99
N GLU A 220 -30.62 -4.80 -13.09
CA GLU A 220 -30.03 -4.84 -14.44
C GLU A 220 -29.15 -3.61 -14.76
N GLU A 221 -29.21 -2.55 -13.95
CA GLU A 221 -28.39 -1.35 -14.12
C GLU A 221 -26.99 -1.51 -13.51
N LYS A 222 -25.97 -1.21 -14.32
CA LYS A 222 -24.57 -1.27 -13.92
C LYS A 222 -24.27 -0.20 -12.85
N LEU A 223 -23.73 -0.61 -11.71
CA LEU A 223 -23.21 0.29 -10.68
C LEU A 223 -22.22 1.30 -11.28
N ASP A 224 -22.39 2.57 -10.91
CA ASP A 224 -21.40 3.60 -11.19
C ASP A 224 -20.05 3.25 -10.56
N THR A 225 -18.95 3.62 -11.22
CA THR A 225 -17.58 3.26 -10.78
C THR A 225 -17.26 3.85 -9.41
N SER A 226 -17.76 5.06 -9.11
CA SER A 226 -17.57 5.67 -7.79
C SER A 226 -18.32 4.90 -6.72
N ALA A 227 -19.56 4.47 -7.00
CA ALA A 227 -20.34 3.66 -6.08
C ALA A 227 -19.70 2.29 -5.83
N ALA A 228 -19.21 1.64 -6.89
CA ALA A 228 -18.51 0.35 -6.81
C ALA A 228 -17.24 0.43 -5.96
N LEU A 229 -16.45 1.51 -6.10
CA LEU A 229 -15.27 1.76 -5.26
C LEU A 229 -15.64 1.90 -3.78
N LYS A 230 -16.66 2.73 -3.46
CA LYS A 230 -17.13 2.90 -2.08
C LYS A 230 -17.64 1.59 -1.48
N HIS A 231 -18.44 0.85 -2.24
CA HIS A 231 -19.00 -0.43 -1.82
C HIS A 231 -17.91 -1.46 -1.53
N ALA A 232 -16.90 -1.56 -2.41
CA ALA A 232 -15.76 -2.46 -2.22
C ALA A 232 -14.96 -2.15 -0.93
N PHE A 233 -14.71 -0.87 -0.64
CA PHE A 233 -14.02 -0.46 0.59
C PHE A 233 -14.85 -0.81 1.84
N ASN A 234 -16.12 -0.38 1.87
CA ASN A 234 -17.00 -0.64 3.01
C ASN A 234 -17.22 -2.13 3.24
N ARG A 235 -17.35 -2.91 2.16
CA ARG A 235 -17.50 -4.35 2.27
C ARG A 235 -16.25 -5.00 2.87
N LEU A 236 -15.07 -4.71 2.34
CA LEU A 236 -13.85 -5.32 2.85
C LEU A 236 -13.63 -5.01 4.34
N ASP A 237 -13.89 -3.77 4.77
CA ASP A 237 -13.78 -3.39 6.18
C ASP A 237 -14.81 -4.12 7.06
N SER A 238 -16.03 -4.31 6.54
CA SER A 238 -17.06 -5.12 7.20
C SER A 238 -16.63 -6.59 7.32
N ASP A 239 -16.07 -7.17 6.28
CA ASP A 239 -15.55 -8.54 6.30
C ASP A 239 -14.38 -8.69 7.27
N ILE A 240 -13.45 -7.74 7.32
CA ILE A 240 -12.36 -7.70 8.33
C ILE A 240 -12.94 -7.71 9.76
N SER A 241 -13.97 -6.90 10.00
CA SER A 241 -14.67 -6.82 11.28
C SER A 241 -15.35 -8.15 11.64
N LEU A 242 -16.06 -8.78 10.71
CA LEU A 242 -16.77 -10.05 10.95
C LEU A 242 -15.81 -11.22 11.13
N GLU A 243 -14.77 -11.31 10.32
CA GLU A 243 -13.74 -12.35 10.40
C GLU A 243 -13.05 -12.38 11.77
N ALA A 244 -12.84 -11.23 12.39
CA ALA A 244 -12.23 -11.14 13.72
C ALA A 244 -13.19 -11.60 14.85
N GLN A 245 -14.50 -11.53 14.64
CA GLN A 245 -15.51 -11.95 15.62
C GLN A 245 -15.75 -13.47 15.60
N ILE A 246 -15.57 -14.11 14.44
CA ILE A 246 -15.82 -15.55 14.27
C ILE A 246 -14.66 -16.36 14.88
N GLU A 247 -14.97 -17.44 15.58
CA GLU A 247 -13.97 -18.42 16.00
C GLU A 247 -13.60 -19.33 14.83
N ALA A 248 -12.44 -19.09 14.22
CA ALA A 248 -11.90 -20.01 13.22
C ALA A 248 -11.41 -21.30 13.88
N SER A 249 -11.59 -22.44 13.20
CA SER A 249 -11.12 -23.75 13.67
C SER A 249 -9.60 -23.84 13.82
N ASN A 250 -8.85 -23.01 13.10
CA ASN A 250 -7.41 -22.88 13.23
C ASN A 250 -7.05 -21.66 14.11
N PRO A 251 -6.39 -21.85 15.27
CA PRO A 251 -5.96 -20.76 16.15
C PRO A 251 -5.11 -19.68 15.47
N TYR A 252 -4.25 -20.06 14.51
CA TYR A 252 -3.38 -19.11 13.78
C TYR A 252 -4.17 -18.18 12.86
N THR A 253 -5.17 -18.72 12.16
CA THR A 253 -6.07 -17.92 11.30
C THR A 253 -6.88 -16.95 12.16
N ASN A 254 -7.36 -17.41 13.32
CA ASN A 254 -8.12 -16.60 14.26
C ASN A 254 -7.28 -15.43 14.81
N TYR A 255 -6.03 -15.70 15.20
CA TYR A 255 -5.09 -14.66 15.63
C TYR A 255 -4.78 -13.65 14.52
N THR A 256 -4.62 -14.13 13.29
CA THR A 256 -4.33 -13.25 12.14
C THR A 256 -5.50 -12.33 11.85
N ALA A 257 -6.73 -12.83 11.80
CA ALA A 257 -7.93 -12.02 11.59
C ALA A 257 -8.08 -10.94 12.68
N LEU A 258 -7.84 -11.31 13.95
CA LEU A 258 -7.88 -10.35 15.05
C LEU A 258 -6.79 -9.28 14.93
N ARG A 259 -5.56 -9.64 14.57
CA ARG A 259 -4.47 -8.66 14.33
C ARG A 259 -4.80 -7.71 13.19
N VAL A 260 -5.39 -8.20 12.11
CA VAL A 260 -5.84 -7.39 10.97
C VAL A 260 -6.90 -6.39 11.40
N ALA A 261 -7.88 -6.79 12.20
CA ALA A 261 -8.94 -5.91 12.68
C ALA A 261 -8.46 -4.89 13.73
N LEU A 262 -7.53 -5.28 14.61
CA LEU A 262 -7.02 -4.40 15.68
C LEU A 262 -5.97 -3.39 15.21
N SER A 263 -5.16 -3.73 14.21
CA SER A 263 -4.31 -2.76 13.52
C SER A 263 -5.14 -1.95 12.52
N GLY A 264 -4.59 -0.85 12.02
CA GLY A 264 -5.27 0.00 11.06
C GLY A 264 -4.44 0.27 9.82
N SER A 265 -5.11 0.70 8.75
CA SER A 265 -4.41 1.15 7.56
C SER A 265 -5.23 2.13 6.73
N THR A 266 -4.56 3.15 6.18
CA THR A 266 -5.10 4.01 5.13
C THR A 266 -5.11 3.28 3.79
N ALA A 267 -5.86 3.80 2.83
CA ALA A 267 -5.86 3.30 1.46
C ALA A 267 -6.08 4.43 0.47
N CYS A 268 -5.12 4.63 -0.43
CA CYS A 268 -5.25 5.52 -1.57
C CYS A 268 -5.11 4.71 -2.85
N VAL A 269 -6.21 4.50 -3.58
CA VAL A 269 -6.29 3.61 -4.74
C VAL A 269 -6.74 4.38 -5.97
N ALA A 270 -6.02 4.24 -7.07
CA ALA A 270 -6.40 4.73 -8.39
C ALA A 270 -6.90 3.56 -9.27
N HIS A 271 -8.05 3.76 -9.91
CA HIS A 271 -8.59 2.93 -10.98
C HIS A 271 -8.53 3.73 -12.29
N ILE A 272 -7.77 3.23 -13.27
CA ILE A 272 -7.61 3.86 -14.59
C ILE A 272 -8.16 2.92 -15.65
N ASP A 273 -9.27 3.30 -16.27
CA ASP A 273 -9.89 2.57 -17.39
C ASP A 273 -10.00 3.50 -18.61
N GLY A 274 -9.14 3.27 -19.60
CA GLY A 274 -9.03 4.17 -20.75
C GLY A 274 -8.69 5.59 -20.28
N THR A 275 -9.56 6.55 -20.61
CA THR A 275 -9.42 7.97 -20.25
C THR A 275 -10.11 8.33 -18.94
N ASP A 276 -10.81 7.39 -18.30
CA ASP A 276 -11.49 7.61 -17.02
C ASP A 276 -10.59 7.17 -15.86
N MET A 277 -10.29 8.13 -14.97
CA MET A 277 -9.53 7.87 -13.76
C MET A 277 -10.37 8.19 -12.54
N HIS A 278 -10.43 7.24 -11.61
CA HIS A 278 -11.06 7.41 -10.31
C HIS A 278 -10.00 7.20 -9.22
N VAL A 279 -9.97 8.10 -8.24
CA VAL A 279 -9.12 7.98 -7.05
C VAL A 279 -10.03 7.83 -5.84
N ALA A 280 -9.95 6.69 -5.16
CA ALA A 280 -10.62 6.41 -3.90
C ALA A 280 -9.61 6.53 -2.75
N ASN A 281 -9.85 7.46 -1.81
CA ASN A 281 -8.95 7.72 -0.69
C ASN A 281 -9.67 7.57 0.65
N ALA A 282 -9.10 6.81 1.58
CA ALA A 282 -9.49 6.72 2.98
C ALA A 282 -8.24 6.85 3.85
N GLY A 283 -8.08 8.01 4.51
CA GLY A 283 -6.90 8.36 5.30
C GLY A 283 -6.12 9.55 4.72
N ASP A 284 -4.86 9.67 5.10
CA ASP A 284 -3.97 10.83 4.84
C ASP A 284 -2.88 10.57 3.78
N SER A 285 -2.78 9.34 3.25
CA SER A 285 -2.15 9.07 1.94
C SER A 285 -2.76 9.97 0.84
N ARG A 286 -2.00 10.25 -0.23
CA ARG A 286 -2.46 11.15 -1.31
C ARG A 286 -2.11 10.72 -2.72
N ALA A 287 -2.98 11.15 -3.64
CA ALA A 287 -2.83 11.09 -5.08
C ALA A 287 -2.68 12.50 -5.68
N VAL A 288 -1.61 12.73 -6.46
CA VAL A 288 -1.35 14.00 -7.14
C VAL A 288 -1.00 13.76 -8.60
N LEU A 289 -1.71 14.43 -9.50
CA LEU A 289 -1.50 14.38 -10.94
C LEU A 289 -0.49 15.44 -11.37
N GLY A 290 0.50 15.03 -12.16
CA GLY A 290 1.47 15.89 -12.81
C GLY A 290 0.98 16.33 -14.18
N VAL A 291 0.69 17.63 -14.30
CA VAL A 291 0.20 18.25 -15.52
C VAL A 291 1.31 19.10 -16.14
N GLN A 292 1.57 18.93 -17.43
CA GLN A 292 2.52 19.76 -18.16
C GLN A 292 1.78 20.92 -18.85
N ASN A 293 2.12 22.15 -18.47
CA ASN A 293 1.57 23.36 -19.03
C ASN A 293 2.14 23.62 -20.46
N PRO A 294 1.48 24.47 -21.28
CA PRO A 294 1.94 24.77 -22.64
C PRO A 294 3.34 25.39 -22.73
N ASP A 295 3.78 26.10 -21.69
CA ASP A 295 5.12 26.69 -21.58
C ASP A 295 6.19 25.66 -21.17
N GLY A 296 5.81 24.39 -20.96
CA GLY A 296 6.68 23.31 -20.51
C GLY A 296 6.84 23.23 -18.98
N SER A 297 6.28 24.17 -18.22
CA SER A 297 6.27 24.12 -16.76
C SER A 297 5.33 23.03 -16.24
N TRP A 298 5.52 22.64 -14.98
CA TRP A 298 4.74 21.57 -14.36
C TRP A 298 3.76 22.15 -13.34
N SER A 299 2.54 21.62 -13.28
CA SER A 299 1.54 21.96 -12.27
C SER A 299 1.02 20.70 -11.56
N ALA A 300 0.90 20.78 -10.23
CA ALA A 300 0.37 19.71 -9.40
C ALA A 300 -1.14 19.86 -9.21
N LEU A 301 -1.91 18.90 -9.72
CA LEU A 301 -3.34 18.79 -9.50
C LEU A 301 -3.61 17.70 -8.44
N THR A 302 -4.15 18.09 -7.28
CA THR A 302 -4.48 17.15 -6.21
C THR A 302 -5.78 16.41 -6.53
N LEU A 303 -5.76 15.09 -6.44
CA LEU A 303 -6.91 14.21 -6.74
C LEU A 303 -7.46 13.49 -5.50
N SER A 304 -6.88 13.72 -4.33
CA SER A 304 -7.42 13.26 -3.06
C SER A 304 -7.11 14.27 -1.95
N THR A 305 -8.04 14.44 -1.02
CA THR A 305 -7.81 15.23 0.19
C THR A 305 -7.33 14.33 1.33
N SER A 306 -6.46 14.82 2.19
CA SER A 306 -6.06 14.08 3.40
C SER A 306 -7.21 14.10 4.40
N HIS A 307 -7.55 12.95 4.97
CA HIS A 307 -8.57 12.83 5.99
C HIS A 307 -7.94 12.92 7.38
N ASN A 308 -7.61 14.14 7.82
CA ASN A 308 -7.00 14.42 9.13
C ASN A 308 -7.46 15.79 9.65
N ALA A 309 -6.91 16.24 10.79
CA ALA A 309 -7.31 17.48 11.44
C ALA A 309 -7.06 18.76 10.63
N GLN A 310 -6.22 18.70 9.60
CA GLN A 310 -5.85 19.82 8.76
C GLN A 310 -6.87 20.02 7.63
N ASN A 311 -7.78 19.07 7.44
CA ASN A 311 -8.92 19.16 6.55
C ASN A 311 -10.17 19.62 7.32
N PRO A 312 -10.58 20.90 7.18
CA PRO A 312 -11.71 21.43 7.94
C PRO A 312 -13.05 20.75 7.59
N GLU A 313 -13.22 20.29 6.35
CA GLU A 313 -14.43 19.57 5.92
C GLU A 313 -14.50 18.19 6.59
N GLU A 314 -13.36 17.51 6.71
CA GLU A 314 -13.31 16.22 7.41
C GLU A 314 -13.52 16.39 8.91
N VAL A 315 -12.93 17.42 9.55
CA VAL A 315 -13.21 17.76 10.95
C VAL A 315 -14.70 18.06 11.16
N HIS A 316 -15.32 18.79 10.23
CA HIS A 316 -16.74 19.10 10.28
C HIS A 316 -17.59 17.83 10.16
N ARG A 317 -17.29 16.96 9.18
CA ARG A 317 -17.95 15.66 8.98
C ARG A 317 -17.94 14.84 10.26
N VAL A 318 -16.75 14.56 10.81
CA VAL A 318 -16.60 13.73 12.02
C VAL A 318 -17.38 14.35 13.18
N ARG A 319 -17.31 15.68 13.40
CA ARG A 319 -18.11 16.33 14.46
C ARG A 319 -19.62 16.23 14.24
N SER A 320 -20.09 16.32 12.99
CA SER A 320 -21.52 16.30 12.65
C SER A 320 -22.17 14.92 12.78
N GLU A 321 -21.37 13.85 12.76
CA GLU A 321 -21.85 12.47 12.92
C GLU A 321 -22.14 12.10 14.38
N HIS A 322 -21.74 12.94 15.34
CA HIS A 322 -21.94 12.72 16.77
C HIS A 322 -22.77 13.83 17.42
N PRO A 323 -23.40 13.56 18.59
CA PRO A 323 -24.13 14.58 19.33
C PRO A 323 -23.27 15.79 19.68
N ALA A 324 -23.87 16.98 19.75
CA ALA A 324 -23.18 18.23 20.08
C ALA A 324 -22.42 18.19 21.43
N SER A 325 -22.82 17.31 22.36
CA SER A 325 -22.09 17.09 23.61
C SER A 325 -20.66 16.57 23.41
N GLU A 326 -20.38 15.92 22.27
CA GLU A 326 -19.08 15.30 21.96
C GLU A 326 -18.20 16.17 21.04
N GLU A 327 -18.66 17.35 20.61
CA GLU A 327 -17.95 18.21 19.66
C GLU A 327 -16.48 18.50 20.06
N LYS A 328 -16.25 18.64 21.38
CA LYS A 328 -14.94 18.92 21.99
C LYS A 328 -14.10 17.68 22.27
N THR A 329 -14.68 16.49 22.16
CA THR A 329 -14.04 15.21 22.50
C THR A 329 -13.74 14.34 21.30
N VAL A 330 -14.55 14.45 20.23
CA VAL A 330 -14.41 13.69 18.98
C VAL A 330 -13.06 13.95 18.31
N VAL A 331 -12.62 15.21 18.24
CA VAL A 331 -11.28 15.59 17.76
C VAL A 331 -10.54 16.34 18.86
N ARG A 332 -9.42 15.80 19.33
CA ARG A 332 -8.57 16.39 20.37
C ARG A 332 -7.11 16.31 19.96
N HIS A 333 -6.35 17.39 20.17
CA HIS A 333 -4.93 17.46 19.80
C HIS A 333 -4.70 16.97 18.35
N ASP A 334 -5.55 17.43 17.44
CA ASP A 334 -5.50 17.09 16.02
C ASP A 334 -5.65 15.59 15.72
N ARG A 335 -6.24 14.82 16.64
CA ARG A 335 -6.43 13.36 16.55
C ARG A 335 -7.86 12.95 16.88
N LEU A 336 -8.36 11.92 16.20
CA LEU A 336 -9.64 11.28 16.49
C LEU A 336 -9.61 10.66 17.89
N LEU A 337 -10.55 11.07 18.75
CA LEU A 337 -10.60 10.80 20.19
C LEU A 337 -9.28 11.08 20.93
N GLY A 338 -8.42 11.95 20.39
CA GLY A 338 -7.09 12.23 20.94
C GLY A 338 -6.03 11.16 20.69
N LEU A 339 -6.31 10.16 19.84
CA LEU A 339 -5.44 9.00 19.62
C LEU A 339 -4.97 8.88 18.16
N LEU A 340 -5.90 8.79 17.22
CA LEU A 340 -5.61 8.41 15.82
C LEU A 340 -5.43 9.65 14.92
N MET A 341 -4.39 9.66 14.08
CA MET A 341 -4.14 10.74 13.12
C MET A 341 -5.11 10.72 11.93
N PRO A 342 -5.23 9.60 11.17
CA PRO A 342 -6.19 9.53 10.08
C PRO A 342 -7.63 9.43 10.61
N PHE A 343 -8.54 10.18 10.02
CA PHE A 343 -9.97 10.20 10.37
C PHE A 343 -10.78 9.18 9.55
N ARG A 344 -10.11 8.46 8.64
CA ARG A 344 -10.64 7.30 7.92
C ARG A 344 -9.56 6.25 7.79
N ALA A 345 -9.89 4.98 8.05
CA ALA A 345 -8.97 3.86 7.91
C ALA A 345 -9.73 2.52 7.92
N PHE A 346 -9.13 1.51 7.30
CA PHE A 346 -9.48 0.10 7.49
C PHE A 346 -9.05 -0.40 8.87
N GLY A 347 -9.69 -1.45 9.37
CA GLY A 347 -9.34 -2.05 10.65
C GLY A 347 -9.69 -1.10 11.80
N ASP A 348 -8.77 -0.90 12.75
CA ASP A 348 -8.94 0.02 13.88
C ASP A 348 -10.29 -0.18 14.60
N VAL A 349 -10.71 -1.43 14.77
CA VAL A 349 -12.05 -1.75 15.28
C VAL A 349 -12.31 -1.18 16.68
N LYS A 350 -11.26 -0.79 17.41
CA LYS A 350 -11.40 -0.06 18.68
C LYS A 350 -12.15 1.27 18.57
N PHE A 351 -12.16 1.90 17.40
CA PHE A 351 -12.90 3.13 17.09
C PHE A 351 -14.26 2.84 16.42
N LYS A 352 -14.55 1.58 16.08
CA LYS A 352 -15.76 1.18 15.33
C LYS A 352 -16.74 0.37 16.17
N TRP A 353 -16.24 -0.62 16.90
CA TRP A 353 -17.06 -1.52 17.71
C TRP A 353 -17.60 -0.87 18.98
N SER A 354 -18.76 -1.36 19.43
CA SER A 354 -19.27 -1.07 20.76
C SER A 354 -18.31 -1.60 21.84
N LEU A 355 -18.31 -0.96 23.01
CA LEU A 355 -17.48 -1.38 24.14
C LEU A 355 -17.81 -2.82 24.58
N GLU A 356 -19.07 -3.22 24.47
CA GLU A 356 -19.53 -4.58 24.80
C GLU A 356 -18.94 -5.61 23.83
N LEU A 357 -18.99 -5.35 22.52
CA LEU A 357 -18.41 -6.24 21.52
C LEU A 357 -16.89 -6.35 21.67
N GLN A 358 -16.19 -5.23 21.91
CA GLN A 358 -14.75 -5.23 22.16
C GLN A 358 -14.40 -6.12 23.36
N LYS A 359 -15.14 -5.99 24.47
CA LYS A 359 -14.93 -6.84 25.65
C LYS A 359 -15.18 -8.30 25.34
N GLN A 360 -16.30 -8.65 24.71
CA GLN A 360 -16.64 -10.03 24.36
C GLN A 360 -15.55 -10.70 23.49
N VAL A 361 -15.08 -10.01 22.46
CA VAL A 361 -14.05 -10.55 21.53
C VAL A 361 -12.67 -10.64 22.19
N LEU A 362 -12.30 -9.67 23.04
CA LEU A 362 -10.98 -9.67 23.70
C LEU A 362 -10.94 -10.61 24.92
N GLU A 363 -11.98 -10.63 25.75
CA GLU A 363 -12.07 -11.48 26.95
C GLU A 363 -12.23 -12.96 26.61
N SER A 364 -12.82 -13.30 25.47
CA SER A 364 -12.86 -14.68 24.98
C SER A 364 -11.48 -15.19 24.53
N ARG A 365 -10.45 -14.33 24.44
CA ARG A 365 -9.14 -14.67 23.84
C ARG A 365 -7.94 -14.11 24.62
N PRO A 366 -7.80 -14.39 25.92
CA PRO A 366 -6.74 -13.82 26.77
C PRO A 366 -5.33 -14.28 26.36
N GLU A 367 -5.22 -15.43 25.70
CA GLU A 367 -3.98 -16.03 25.21
C GLU A 367 -3.31 -15.19 24.11
N LEU A 368 -4.10 -14.36 23.41
CA LEU A 368 -3.63 -13.52 22.30
C LEU A 368 -3.21 -12.11 22.77
N LEU A 369 -3.35 -11.82 24.08
CA LEU A 369 -3.14 -10.49 24.69
C LEU A 369 -1.81 -10.37 25.46
N THR A 370 -0.90 -11.33 25.33
CA THR A 370 0.44 -11.24 25.92
C THR A 370 1.32 -10.33 25.06
N GLY A 371 1.48 -9.07 25.45
CA GLY A 371 2.61 -8.27 24.94
C GLY A 371 2.51 -6.76 24.99
N ASP A 372 1.33 -6.16 24.94
CA ASP A 372 1.23 -4.70 24.84
C ASP A 372 0.01 -4.13 25.57
N GLU A 373 0.25 -3.26 26.57
CA GLU A 373 -0.81 -2.59 27.35
C GLU A 373 -1.66 -1.65 26.47
N PHE A 374 -1.15 -1.25 25.30
CA PHE A 374 -1.83 -0.35 24.36
C PHE A 374 -3.18 -0.91 23.86
N PHE A 375 -3.29 -2.23 23.67
CA PHE A 375 -4.51 -2.90 23.23
C PHE A 375 -5.61 -2.93 24.29
N ARG A 376 -5.29 -2.69 25.57
CA ARG A 376 -6.27 -2.65 26.68
C ARG A 376 -6.86 -1.26 26.92
N SER A 377 -6.32 -0.23 26.26
CA SER A 377 -6.82 1.14 26.41
C SER A 377 -8.06 1.35 25.53
N TYR A 378 -9.23 1.27 26.16
CA TYR A 378 -10.47 1.73 25.56
C TYR A 378 -10.38 3.26 25.33
N PRO A 379 -10.76 3.77 24.15
CA PRO A 379 -10.73 5.20 23.90
C PRO A 379 -11.53 5.96 24.97
N ALA A 380 -10.97 7.06 25.48
CA ALA A 380 -11.72 7.96 26.35
C ALA A 380 -12.81 8.68 25.52
N ASN A 381 -13.96 8.94 26.13
CA ASN A 381 -15.12 9.59 25.47
C ASN A 381 -15.75 8.75 24.34
N HIS A 382 -15.69 7.42 24.44
CA HIS A 382 -16.27 6.46 23.48
C HIS A 382 -17.78 6.23 23.75
N HIS A 383 -18.59 7.25 23.50
CA HIS A 383 -20.02 7.28 23.81
C HIS A 383 -20.93 6.79 22.68
N THR A 384 -20.68 7.22 21.44
CA THR A 384 -21.51 6.95 20.25
C THR A 384 -20.70 6.34 19.09
N PRO A 385 -20.08 5.15 19.26
CA PRO A 385 -19.43 4.47 18.14
C PRO A 385 -20.44 4.11 17.03
N PRO A 386 -19.99 4.00 15.76
CA PRO A 386 -18.60 4.10 15.29
C PRO A 386 -18.12 5.55 15.10
N TYR A 387 -16.83 5.80 15.38
CA TYR A 387 -16.14 7.09 15.19
C TYR A 387 -15.24 7.13 13.94
N LEU A 388 -14.99 5.98 13.34
CA LEU A 388 -14.05 5.80 12.23
C LEU A 388 -14.74 5.02 11.11
N THR A 389 -14.48 5.40 9.87
CA THR A 389 -15.00 4.73 8.67
C THR A 389 -13.87 4.37 7.71
N ALA A 390 -14.05 3.30 6.93
CA ALA A 390 -13.22 2.98 5.78
C ALA A 390 -13.80 3.53 4.46
N GLU A 391 -14.96 4.21 4.50
CA GLU A 391 -15.58 4.75 3.27
C GLU A 391 -14.66 5.79 2.61
N PRO A 392 -14.27 5.58 1.34
CA PRO A 392 -13.38 6.50 0.66
C PRO A 392 -14.13 7.73 0.16
N GLU A 393 -13.43 8.87 0.17
CA GLU A 393 -13.75 9.95 -0.77
C GLU A 393 -13.30 9.51 -2.16
N VAL A 394 -14.18 9.64 -3.16
CA VAL A 394 -13.86 9.27 -4.55
C VAL A 394 -13.88 10.50 -5.43
N THR A 395 -12.76 10.75 -6.11
CA THR A 395 -12.62 11.83 -7.11
C THR A 395 -12.54 11.22 -8.50
N TYR A 396 -13.36 11.73 -9.42
CA TYR A 396 -13.29 11.42 -10.85
C TYR A 396 -12.46 12.48 -11.59
N HIS A 397 -11.62 12.03 -12.53
CA HIS A 397 -10.89 12.89 -13.44
C HIS A 397 -10.83 12.25 -14.84
N ARG A 398 -11.27 12.99 -15.85
CA ARG A 398 -11.09 12.62 -17.25
C ARG A 398 -9.68 12.99 -17.70
N LEU A 399 -8.88 12.00 -18.08
CA LEU A 399 -7.50 12.19 -18.52
C LEU A 399 -7.40 13.02 -19.81
N ARG A 400 -6.40 13.91 -19.84
CA ARG A 400 -6.13 14.82 -20.96
C ARG A 400 -4.68 14.67 -21.44
N PRO A 401 -4.33 15.09 -22.67
CA PRO A 401 -2.98 14.95 -23.19
C PRO A 401 -1.88 15.65 -22.37
N GLN A 402 -2.23 16.71 -21.64
CA GLN A 402 -1.33 17.43 -20.73
C GLN A 402 -1.07 16.67 -19.42
N ASP A 403 -1.90 15.71 -19.07
CA ASP A 403 -1.73 14.89 -17.86
C ASP A 403 -0.68 13.81 -18.17
N LYS A 404 0.49 13.88 -17.51
CA LYS A 404 1.66 13.07 -17.88
C LYS A 404 1.92 11.90 -16.94
N PHE A 405 1.61 12.07 -15.66
CA PHE A 405 1.82 11.03 -14.67
C PHE A 405 0.96 11.27 -13.42
N LEU A 406 0.70 10.20 -12.66
CA LEU A 406 0.07 10.23 -11.35
C LEU A 406 1.08 9.79 -10.29
N VAL A 407 1.13 10.46 -9.14
CA VAL A 407 1.91 10.04 -7.97
C VAL A 407 0.94 9.63 -6.86
N LEU A 408 1.01 8.37 -6.43
CA LEU A 408 0.40 7.86 -5.21
C LEU A 408 1.50 7.69 -4.17
N ALA A 409 1.32 8.24 -2.97
CA ALA A 409 2.28 8.04 -1.89
C ALA A 409 1.62 8.15 -0.50
N THR A 410 2.26 7.52 0.48
CA THR A 410 1.94 7.63 1.91
C THR A 410 2.39 8.96 2.49
N ASP A 411 1.97 9.28 3.71
CA ASP A 411 2.24 10.58 4.34
C ASP A 411 3.77 10.83 4.51
N GLY A 412 4.56 9.77 4.63
CA GLY A 412 6.01 9.84 4.76
C GLY A 412 6.72 10.62 3.65
N LEU A 413 6.14 10.69 2.43
CA LEU A 413 6.63 11.59 1.37
C LEU A 413 6.05 13.00 1.52
N TRP A 414 4.76 13.04 1.75
CA TRP A 414 3.88 14.19 1.65
C TRP A 414 4.05 15.19 2.79
N ASP A 415 4.57 14.74 3.93
CA ASP A 415 4.92 15.56 5.09
C ASP A 415 6.26 16.27 4.94
N ILE A 416 7.17 15.71 4.13
CA ILE A 416 8.52 16.25 3.91
C ILE A 416 8.69 16.98 2.58
N MET A 417 7.77 16.81 1.64
CA MET A 417 7.81 17.47 0.33
C MET A 417 6.48 18.11 -0.06
N HIS A 418 6.55 19.38 -0.46
CA HIS A 418 5.39 20.06 -1.05
C HIS A 418 5.01 19.44 -2.40
N ARG A 419 3.70 19.26 -2.64
CA ARG A 419 3.14 18.62 -3.86
C ARG A 419 3.70 19.16 -5.17
N GLN A 420 3.90 20.48 -5.26
CA GLN A 420 4.43 21.12 -6.47
C GLN A 420 5.90 20.74 -6.72
N ASN A 421 6.70 20.58 -5.66
CA ASN A 421 8.11 20.17 -5.77
C ASN A 421 8.21 18.71 -6.21
N VAL A 422 7.34 17.85 -5.69
CA VAL A 422 7.23 16.44 -6.12
C VAL A 422 6.96 16.34 -7.62
N VAL A 423 5.92 17.04 -8.09
CA VAL A 423 5.54 17.04 -9.50
C VAL A 423 6.65 17.64 -10.38
N GLN A 424 7.33 18.69 -9.94
CA GLN A 424 8.47 19.25 -10.66
C GLN A 424 9.61 18.23 -10.80
N ILE A 425 10.02 17.59 -9.70
CA ILE A 425 11.12 16.60 -9.69
C ILE A 425 10.77 15.42 -10.60
N VAL A 426 9.57 14.87 -10.48
CA VAL A 426 9.10 13.75 -11.30
C VAL A 426 9.03 14.14 -12.78
N GLY A 427 8.44 15.30 -13.09
CA GLY A 427 8.28 15.79 -14.45
C GLY A 427 9.61 16.06 -15.14
N GLU A 428 10.55 16.71 -14.46
CA GLU A 428 11.92 16.92 -14.95
C GLU A 428 12.65 15.59 -15.16
N HIS A 429 12.52 14.65 -14.22
CA HIS A 429 13.16 13.33 -14.31
C HIS A 429 12.66 12.53 -15.51
N LEU A 430 11.34 12.42 -15.67
CA LEU A 430 10.73 11.72 -16.81
C LEU A 430 11.14 12.40 -18.12
N THR A 431 11.13 13.73 -18.21
CA THR A 431 11.56 14.45 -19.42
C THR A 431 13.03 14.12 -19.76
N ARG A 432 13.92 14.07 -18.76
CA ARG A 432 15.32 13.68 -18.95
C ARG A 432 15.46 12.23 -19.41
N LEU A 433 14.68 11.30 -18.86
CA LEU A 433 14.69 9.89 -19.27
C LEU A 433 14.23 9.70 -20.72
N HIS A 434 13.19 10.39 -21.17
CA HIS A 434 12.76 10.36 -22.58
C HIS A 434 13.89 10.86 -23.49
N ILE A 435 14.57 11.93 -23.08
CA ILE A 435 15.74 12.45 -23.80
C ILE A 435 16.91 11.45 -23.75
N GLN A 436 16.99 10.48 -22.84
CA GLN A 436 18.09 9.50 -22.82
C GLN A 436 17.83 8.24 -23.67
N GLN A 437 16.58 7.96 -24.06
CA GLN A 437 16.27 6.76 -24.86
C GLN A 437 16.94 6.80 -26.25
N PRO A 438 17.43 5.66 -26.79
CA PRO A 438 18.02 5.62 -28.13
C PRO A 438 17.04 6.17 -29.16
N ILE A 439 17.51 7.01 -30.09
CA ILE A 439 16.67 7.44 -31.21
C ILE A 439 16.41 6.19 -32.05
N SER A 440 15.22 5.61 -31.94
CA SER A 440 14.75 4.67 -32.95
C SER A 440 14.35 5.49 -34.16
N ALA A 441 15.16 5.45 -35.22
CA ALA A 441 14.80 6.00 -36.52
C ALA A 441 13.74 5.14 -37.22
N ALA A 442 12.76 4.63 -36.47
CA ALA A 442 11.61 3.90 -37.00
C ALA A 442 10.71 4.88 -37.76
N GLY A 443 11.12 5.21 -38.98
CA GLY A 443 10.32 5.92 -39.99
C GLY A 443 10.65 7.40 -40.22
N TYR A 444 11.43 8.07 -39.36
CA TYR A 444 11.73 9.51 -39.50
C TYR A 444 13.11 9.77 -40.12
N LYS A 445 13.15 10.53 -41.23
CA LYS A 445 14.40 11.07 -41.81
C LYS A 445 14.86 12.28 -40.99
N VAL A 446 15.85 12.10 -40.13
CA VAL A 446 16.48 13.18 -39.34
C VAL A 446 17.76 13.63 -40.05
N THR A 447 17.97 14.94 -40.20
CA THR A 447 19.22 15.47 -40.79
C THR A 447 20.39 15.37 -39.81
N VAL A 448 21.62 15.30 -40.34
CA VAL A 448 22.85 15.25 -39.51
C VAL A 448 22.96 16.47 -38.58
N GLY A 449 22.54 17.66 -39.04
CA GLY A 449 22.52 18.87 -38.22
C GLY A 449 21.55 18.78 -37.04
N GLN A 450 20.32 18.30 -37.28
CA GLN A 450 19.34 18.07 -36.21
C GLN A 450 19.82 17.02 -35.21
N MET A 451 20.45 15.96 -35.70
CA MET A 451 21.03 14.93 -34.84
C MET A 451 22.17 15.49 -33.97
N HIS A 452 23.02 16.36 -34.51
CA HIS A 452 24.08 17.03 -33.77
C HIS A 452 23.52 17.95 -32.67
N SER A 453 22.51 18.76 -32.98
CA SER A 453 21.83 19.62 -31.98
C SER A 453 21.21 18.79 -30.86
N LEU A 454 20.52 17.70 -31.20
CA LEU A 454 19.93 16.76 -30.22
C LEU A 454 21.00 16.13 -29.31
N LEU A 455 22.16 15.76 -29.87
CA LEU A 455 23.28 15.19 -29.11
C LEU A 455 23.95 16.21 -28.18
N LEU A 456 24.05 17.48 -28.60
CA LEU A 456 24.58 18.57 -27.76
C LEU A 456 23.63 18.89 -26.60
N GLU A 457 22.33 18.97 -26.86
CA GLU A 457 21.30 19.18 -25.84
C GLU A 457 21.28 18.02 -24.81
N ARG A 458 21.46 16.78 -25.28
CA ARG A 458 21.67 15.60 -24.43
C ARG A 458 22.91 15.74 -23.54
N LYS A 459 24.06 16.10 -24.11
CA LYS A 459 25.32 16.23 -23.37
C LYS A 459 25.22 17.29 -22.27
N ALA A 460 24.57 18.42 -22.54
CA ALA A 460 24.38 19.49 -21.56
C ALA A 460 23.49 19.06 -20.36
N ARG A 461 22.50 18.18 -20.61
CA ARG A 461 21.53 17.72 -19.59
C ARG A 461 21.98 16.47 -18.80
N MET A 462 23.16 15.90 -19.11
CA MET A 462 23.68 14.67 -18.49
C MET A 462 24.47 14.88 -17.18
N SER A 463 24.59 16.11 -16.68
CA SER A 463 25.52 16.48 -15.59
C SER A 463 24.99 16.23 -14.17
N SER A 464 24.31 15.11 -13.91
CA SER A 464 23.95 14.67 -12.55
C SER A 464 24.87 13.56 -12.08
N ALA A 465 25.39 13.68 -10.86
CA ALA A 465 26.15 12.62 -10.18
C ALA A 465 25.28 11.38 -9.85
N PHE A 466 23.96 11.55 -9.76
CA PHE A 466 22.99 10.49 -9.48
C PHE A 466 22.22 10.13 -10.76
N LYS A 467 22.30 8.85 -11.17
CA LYS A 467 21.57 8.28 -12.31
C LYS A 467 20.57 7.25 -11.82
N ASP A 468 19.44 7.73 -11.31
CA ASP A 468 18.29 6.87 -11.04
C ASP A 468 17.57 6.59 -12.37
N GLN A 469 17.14 5.34 -12.59
CA GLN A 469 16.33 4.95 -13.73
C GLN A 469 14.84 4.86 -13.36
N ASN A 470 14.59 4.58 -12.07
CA ASN A 470 13.26 4.50 -11.49
C ASN A 470 12.89 5.84 -10.85
N THR A 471 11.73 6.35 -11.23
CA THR A 471 11.24 7.66 -10.84
C THR A 471 10.85 7.73 -9.36
N ALA A 472 10.31 6.64 -8.80
CA ALA A 472 9.98 6.55 -7.38
C ALA A 472 11.26 6.55 -6.52
N THR A 473 12.30 5.81 -6.91
CA THR A 473 13.63 5.85 -6.26
C THR A 473 14.22 7.25 -6.29
N HIS A 474 14.12 7.93 -7.44
CA HIS A 474 14.60 9.30 -7.59
C HIS A 474 13.88 10.25 -6.62
N LEU A 475 12.57 10.08 -6.45
CA LEU A 475 11.77 10.89 -5.55
C LEU A 475 12.14 10.63 -4.08
N ILE A 476 12.27 9.37 -3.66
CA ILE A 476 12.71 9.02 -2.29
C ILE A 476 14.10 9.61 -2.00
N ARG A 477 15.02 9.58 -2.97
CA ARG A 477 16.34 10.20 -2.84
C ARG A 477 16.22 11.71 -2.62
N HIS A 478 15.36 12.39 -3.36
CA HIS A 478 15.11 13.81 -3.15
C HIS A 478 14.46 14.10 -1.80
N ALA A 479 13.51 13.28 -1.37
CA ALA A 479 12.80 13.46 -0.11
C ALA A 479 13.75 13.45 1.11
N LEU A 480 14.73 12.54 1.10
CA LEU A 480 15.68 12.39 2.21
C LEU A 480 16.90 13.31 2.08
N GLY A 481 17.31 13.58 0.84
CA GLY A 481 18.62 14.15 0.52
C GLY A 481 18.63 15.63 0.14
N SER A 482 17.48 16.21 -0.21
CA SER A 482 17.46 17.59 -0.69
C SER A 482 17.73 18.59 0.43
N ASN A 483 18.48 19.64 0.12
CA ASN A 483 18.58 20.83 0.96
C ASN A 483 17.47 21.84 0.61
N GLU A 484 17.47 22.99 1.29
CA GLU A 484 16.48 24.07 1.07
C GLU A 484 16.45 24.59 -0.38
N PHE A 485 17.52 24.36 -1.14
CA PHE A 485 17.65 24.74 -2.55
C PHE A 485 17.31 23.62 -3.53
N GLY A 486 16.85 22.45 -3.05
CA GLY A 486 16.48 21.30 -3.88
C GLY A 486 17.67 20.47 -4.39
N ASN A 487 18.90 20.78 -3.97
CA ASN A 487 20.09 20.01 -4.34
C ASN A 487 20.26 18.82 -3.41
N ILE A 488 20.63 17.66 -3.97
CA ILE A 488 20.85 16.44 -3.20
C ILE A 488 22.21 16.52 -2.50
N GLU A 489 22.21 16.47 -1.16
CA GLU A 489 23.40 16.39 -0.33
C GLU A 489 23.71 14.95 0.06
N HIS A 490 24.88 14.47 -0.37
CA HIS A 490 25.36 13.13 -0.04
C HIS A 490 25.45 12.89 1.48
N SER A 491 25.95 13.89 2.22
CA SER A 491 26.09 13.82 3.67
C SER A 491 24.73 13.63 4.38
N ARG A 492 23.68 14.30 3.89
CA ARG A 492 22.31 14.20 4.43
C ARG A 492 21.72 12.82 4.14
N LEU A 493 21.78 12.35 2.90
CA LEU A 493 21.34 10.99 2.52
C LEU A 493 22.03 9.92 3.36
N SER A 494 23.35 10.03 3.46
CA SER A 494 24.19 9.10 4.21
C SER A 494 23.76 9.02 5.68
N LYS A 495 23.51 10.17 6.32
CA LYS A 495 23.00 10.23 7.70
C LYS A 495 21.63 9.60 7.84
N MET A 496 20.67 9.97 7.00
CA MET A 496 19.28 9.46 7.07
C MET A 496 19.22 7.93 6.88
N LEU A 497 19.98 7.40 5.93
CA LEU A 497 19.99 5.97 5.63
C LEU A 497 20.84 5.13 6.61
N SER A 498 21.70 5.77 7.42
CA SER A 498 22.51 5.09 8.45
C SER A 498 21.82 5.02 9.82
N LEU A 499 20.63 5.61 9.96
CA LEU A 499 19.90 5.60 11.24
C LEU A 499 19.56 4.15 11.63
N PRO A 500 19.90 3.72 12.87
CA PRO A 500 19.55 2.39 13.36
C PRO A 500 18.03 2.14 13.40
N GLU A 501 17.67 0.86 13.39
CA GLU A 501 16.30 0.41 13.69
C GLU A 501 15.85 0.97 15.05
N GLY A 502 14.63 1.50 15.11
CA GLY A 502 14.08 2.17 16.30
C GLY A 502 14.41 3.67 16.41
N MET A 503 15.46 4.17 15.75
CA MET A 503 15.74 5.61 15.66
C MET A 503 15.22 6.23 14.36
N ALA A 504 15.16 5.44 13.28
CA ALA A 504 14.67 5.90 11.98
C ALA A 504 13.29 6.59 12.07
N ARG A 505 12.35 5.99 12.81
CA ARG A 505 10.99 6.52 13.04
C ARG A 505 10.96 7.90 13.71
N THR A 506 12.01 8.30 14.44
CA THR A 506 12.11 9.65 15.03
C THR A 506 12.38 10.72 13.97
N TYR A 507 12.96 10.36 12.83
CA TYR A 507 13.41 11.31 11.80
C TYR A 507 12.64 11.24 10.49
N ARG A 508 11.97 10.11 10.22
CA ARG A 508 11.15 9.90 9.02
C ARG A 508 10.09 8.84 9.27
N ASP A 509 9.02 8.89 8.49
CA ASP A 509 8.02 7.84 8.39
C ASP A 509 8.45 6.75 7.39
N ASP A 510 7.70 5.65 7.33
CA ASP A 510 7.75 4.72 6.20
C ASP A 510 7.41 5.50 4.92
N LEU A 511 8.13 5.20 3.83
CA LEU A 511 8.08 5.95 2.59
C LEU A 511 7.68 5.02 1.46
N THR A 512 6.46 5.14 0.96
CA THR A 512 5.97 4.35 -0.18
C THR A 512 5.49 5.26 -1.30
N VAL A 513 6.02 5.02 -2.51
CA VAL A 513 5.72 5.84 -3.69
C VAL A 513 5.42 4.93 -4.87
N VAL A 514 4.36 5.27 -5.61
CA VAL A 514 4.03 4.74 -6.93
C VAL A 514 3.86 5.91 -7.91
N VAL A 515 4.65 5.93 -8.99
CA VAL A 515 4.58 6.91 -10.08
C VAL A 515 4.08 6.22 -11.33
N VAL A 516 2.86 6.53 -11.75
CA VAL A 516 2.22 5.98 -12.94
C VAL A 516 2.45 6.92 -14.12
N GLN A 517 3.03 6.43 -15.20
CA GLN A 517 3.27 7.21 -16.40
C GLN A 517 2.11 7.03 -17.39
N LEU A 518 1.56 8.15 -17.88
CA LEU A 518 0.40 8.17 -18.77
C LEU A 518 0.81 8.31 -20.25
N ASN A 519 0.03 7.68 -21.13
CA ASN A 519 0.21 7.68 -22.57
C ASN A 519 -0.53 8.85 -23.22
N SER A 520 0.09 10.03 -23.24
CA SER A 520 -0.52 11.25 -23.79
C SER A 520 -0.98 11.12 -25.25
N HIS A 521 -0.31 10.31 -26.07
CA HIS A 521 -0.68 10.10 -27.46
C HIS A 521 -2.01 9.39 -27.60
N LEU A 522 -2.19 8.30 -26.83
CA LEU A 522 -3.43 7.52 -26.85
C LEU A 522 -4.58 8.29 -26.20
N ILE A 523 -4.33 8.96 -25.07
CA ILE A 523 -5.32 9.82 -24.41
C ILE A 523 -5.82 10.90 -25.39
N GLY A 524 -4.91 11.55 -26.12
CA GLY A 524 -5.31 12.53 -27.13
C GLY A 524 -6.04 11.93 -28.33
N ALA A 525 -5.81 10.66 -28.66
CA ALA A 525 -6.55 9.97 -29.72
C ALA A 525 -7.99 9.64 -29.30
N TYR A 526 -8.20 9.21 -28.05
CA TYR A 526 -9.54 8.97 -27.51
C TYR A 526 -10.39 10.24 -27.48
N ASN A 527 -9.84 11.34 -26.96
CA ASN A 527 -10.60 12.59 -26.85
C ASN A 527 -11.02 13.12 -28.24
N ARG A 528 -10.15 13.02 -29.26
CA ARG A 528 -10.48 13.41 -30.63
C ARG A 528 -11.54 12.52 -31.29
N ALA A 529 -11.60 11.23 -30.93
CA ALA A 529 -12.58 10.31 -31.49
C ALA A 529 -13.97 10.61 -30.92
N GLU A 530 -14.08 10.95 -29.65
CA GLU A 530 -15.33 11.37 -29.01
C GLU A 530 -15.83 12.73 -29.54
N ASP A 531 -14.94 13.72 -29.69
CA ASP A 531 -15.28 15.04 -30.27
C ASP A 531 -15.78 14.96 -31.73
N SER A 532 -15.62 13.82 -32.39
CA SER A 532 -16.08 13.59 -33.77
C SER A 532 -17.42 12.86 -33.89
N ILE A 533 -18.00 12.45 -32.76
CA ILE A 533 -19.30 11.75 -32.69
C ILE A 533 -20.44 12.73 -32.35
N ASP A 534 -20.11 13.90 -31.77
CA ASP A 534 -21.00 15.06 -31.62
C ASP A 534 -20.90 16.01 -32.85
#